data_AF-A0A3M9ZSZ5-F1
#
_entry.id   AF-A0A3M9ZSZ5-F1
#
_cell.length_a   1.000
_cell.length_b   1.000
_cell.length_c   1.000
_cell.angle_alpha   90.00
_cell.angle_beta   90.00
_cell.angle_gamma   90.00
#
_symmetry.space_group_name_H-M   'P 1'
#
loop_
_entity.id
_entity.type
_entity.pdbx_description
1 polymer ?
#
loop_
_entity_poly.entity_id
_entity_poly.type
_entity_poly.pdbx_seq_one_letter_code
_entity_poly.pdbx_strand_id
1 'polypeptide(L)' 'MNIREKIAEYQDFPKKGILFRDFGPALQDPAMLTLAADEFYRHFHPKDVDLFAGIESRGFII' A
#
# COMPACT_ATOMS: atom_id res chain seq x y z
N MET A 1 -8.47 9.85 -8.58
CA MET A 1 -9.06 8.62 -8.01
C MET A 1 -9.02 8.73 -6.48
N ASN A 2 -10.11 8.41 -5.77
CA ASN A 2 -10.09 8.45 -4.31
C ASN A 2 -9.55 7.11 -3.77
N ILE A 3 -8.27 7.09 -3.38
CA ILE A 3 -7.60 5.88 -2.87
C ILE A 3 -8.32 5.30 -1.64
N ARG A 4 -8.89 6.17 -0.80
CA ARG A 4 -9.55 5.73 0.44
C ARG A 4 -10.77 4.85 0.19
N GLU A 5 -11.47 5.04 -0.92
CA GLU A 5 -12.64 4.22 -1.30
C GLU A 5 -12.24 2.81 -1.74
N LYS A 6 -10.96 2.58 -2.05
CA LYS A 6 -10.42 1.29 -2.48
C LYS A 6 -9.77 0.50 -1.34
N ILE A 7 -9.72 1.06 -0.13
CA ILE A 7 -9.20 0.40 1.07
C ILE A 7 -10.38 -0.12 1.87
N ALA A 8 -10.42 -1.43 2.09
CA ALA A 8 -11.45 -2.03 2.94
C ALA A 8 -11.07 -1.85 4.41
N GLU A 9 -12.08 -1.63 5.26
CA GLU A 9 -11.87 -1.44 6.69
C GLU A 9 -12.65 -2.50 7.49
N TYR A 10 -11.98 -3.14 8.43
CA TYR A 10 -12.52 -4.19 9.29
C TYR A 10 -12.31 -3.81 10.75
N GLN A 11 -13.39 -3.57 11.48
CA GLN A 11 -13.33 -3.29 12.92
C GLN A 11 -13.04 -4.57 13.72
N ASP A 12 -12.34 -4.41 14.83
CA ASP A 12 -12.02 -5.47 15.80
C ASP A 12 -11.22 -6.67 15.22
N PHE A 13 -10.45 -6.45 14.15
CA PHE A 13 -9.60 -7.46 13.53
C PHE A 13 -8.10 -7.14 13.64
N PRO A 14 -7.21 -8.11 13.94
CA PRO A 14 -7.50 -9.49 14.32
C PRO A 14 -7.95 -9.63 15.79
N LYS A 15 -7.99 -8.52 16.54
CA LYS A 15 -8.41 -8.46 17.95
C LYS A 15 -9.23 -7.19 18.18
N LYS A 16 -10.08 -7.23 19.20
CA LYS A 16 -10.92 -6.10 19.62
C LYS A 16 -10.10 -4.82 19.85
N GLY A 17 -10.61 -3.70 19.37
CA GLY A 17 -10.00 -2.37 19.46
C GLY A 17 -9.11 -2.00 18.27
N ILE A 18 -8.97 -2.86 17.26
CA ILE A 18 -8.14 -2.60 16.08
C ILE A 18 -9.03 -2.36 14.86
N LEU A 19 -8.84 -1.22 14.19
CA LEU A 19 -9.37 -0.98 12.84
C LEU A 19 -8.35 -1.46 11.82
N PHE A 20 -8.57 -2.65 11.27
CA PHE A 20 -7.72 -3.20 10.23
C PHE A 20 -8.05 -2.57 8.87
N ARG A 21 -7.02 -2.03 8.21
CA ARG A 21 -7.12 -1.50 6.86
C ARG A 21 -6.53 -2.48 5.89
N ASP A 22 -7.38 -3.12 5.11
CA ASP A 22 -6.98 -4.04 4.06
C ASP A 22 -6.82 -3.30 2.73
N PHE A 23 -5.58 -3.24 2.27
CA PHE A 23 -5.25 -2.69 0.96
C PHE A 23 -5.19 -3.76 -0.13
N GLY A 24 -5.36 -5.05 0.22
CA GLY A 24 -5.38 -6.16 -0.72
C GLY A 24 -6.33 -5.97 -1.91
N PRO A 25 -7.57 -5.50 -1.72
CA PRO A 25 -8.49 -5.19 -2.82
C PRO A 25 -7.94 -4.12 -3.77
N ALA A 26 -7.23 -3.11 -3.26
CA ALA A 26 -6.62 -2.09 -4.08
C ALA A 26 -5.49 -2.66 -4.96
N LEU A 27 -4.76 -3.66 -4.49
CA LEU A 27 -3.68 -4.30 -5.26
C LEU A 27 -4.19 -5.12 -6.46
N GLN A 28 -5.47 -5.50 -6.47
CA GLN A 28 -6.07 -6.18 -7.62
C GLN A 28 -6.41 -5.21 -8.76
N ASP A 29 -6.40 -3.90 -8.51
CA ASP A 29 -6.66 -2.86 -9.51
C ASP A 29 -5.32 -2.38 -10.10
N PRO A 30 -5.03 -2.65 -11.40
CA PRO A 30 -3.77 -2.24 -12.00
C PRO A 30 -3.53 -0.73 -11.94
N ALA A 31 -4.59 0.09 -11.98
CA ALA A 31 -4.47 1.54 -11.90
C ALA A 31 -4.00 2.00 -10.51
N MET A 32 -4.37 1.26 -9.46
CA MET A 32 -3.92 1.53 -8.08
C MET A 32 -2.44 1.19 -7.90
N LEU A 33 -1.96 0.08 -8.48
CA LEU A 33 -0.55 -0.29 -8.44
C LEU A 33 0.32 0.75 -9.14
N THR A 34 -0.05 1.15 -10.37
CA THR A 34 0.67 2.20 -11.10
C THR A 34 0.68 3.51 -10.32
N LEU A 35 -0.47 3.93 -9.78
CA LEU A 35 -0.55 5.14 -8.97
C LEU A 35 0.37 5.06 -7.75
N ALA A 36 0.40 3.93 -7.04
CA ALA A 36 1.26 3.76 -5.88
C ALA A 36 2.75 3.89 -6.26
N ALA A 37 3.19 3.20 -7.32
CA ALA A 37 4.56 3.26 -7.80
C ALA A 37 4.97 4.68 -8.25
N ASP A 38 4.09 5.37 -8.99
CA ASP A 38 4.32 6.76 -9.42
C ASP A 38 4.46 7.70 -8.21
N GLU A 39 3.62 7.52 -7.19
CA GLU A 39 3.68 8.30 -5.96
C GLU A 39 4.99 8.04 -5.18
N PHE A 40 5.49 6.79 -5.17
CA PHE A 40 6.82 6.49 -4.61
C PHE A 40 7.92 7.19 -5.40
N TYR A 41 7.92 7.07 -6.74
CA TYR A 41 8.92 7.69 -7.61
C TYR A 41 8.97 9.21 -7.47
N ARG A 42 7.81 9.85 -7.26
CA ARG A 42 7.70 11.29 -7.08
C ARG A 42 8.34 11.79 -5.78
N HIS A 43 8.38 10.96 -4.73
CA HIS A 43 9.00 11.33 -3.46
C HIS A 43 10.44 10.82 -3.32
N PHE A 44 10.75 9.69 -3.94
CA PHE A 44 12.04 9.03 -3.85
C PHE A 44 12.55 8.75 -5.25
N HIS A 45 13.52 9.55 -5.70
CA HIS A 45 14.17 9.27 -6.96
C HIS A 45 15.10 8.05 -6.77
N PRO A 46 15.04 7.02 -7.64
CA PRO A 46 15.81 5.78 -7.44
C PRO A 46 17.33 5.94 -7.41
N LYS A 47 17.85 7.11 -7.82
CA LYS A 47 19.28 7.45 -7.76
C LYS A 47 19.72 8.05 -6.43
N ASP A 48 18.76 8.48 -5.61
CA ASP A 48 19.01 9.10 -4.30
C ASP A 48 18.89 8.08 -3.16
N VAL A 49 18.63 6.81 -3.50
CA VAL A 49 18.38 5.72 -2.55
C VAL A 49 19.28 4.55 -2.91
N ASP A 50 20.11 4.11 -1.97
CA ASP A 50 21.00 2.95 -2.18
C ASP A 50 20.26 1.61 -2.13
N LEU A 51 19.17 1.54 -1.35
CA LEU A 51 18.41 0.32 -1.11
C LEU A 51 16.94 0.62 -0.79
N PHE A 52 16.04 -0.15 -1.39
CA PHE A 52 14.65 -0.28 -0.94
C PHE A 52 14.48 -1.59 -0.17
N ALA A 53 13.99 -1.49 1.06
CA ALA A 53 13.75 -2.66 1.92
C ALA A 53 12.24 -2.83 2.17
N GLY A 54 11.66 -3.88 1.60
CA GLY A 54 10.29 -4.30 1.91
C GLY A 54 10.24 -5.01 3.27
N ILE A 55 9.35 -4.57 4.15
CA ILE A 55 9.17 -5.19 5.47
C ILE A 55 8.03 -6.20 5.39
N GLU A 56 8.35 -7.47 5.67
CA GLU A 56 7.40 -8.59 5.66
C GLU A 56 6.72 -8.83 4.29
N SER A 57 5.88 -9.85 4.22
CA SER A 57 5.22 -10.29 2.97
C SER A 57 4.44 -9.19 2.24
N ARG A 58 3.80 -8.28 2.98
CA ARG A 58 3.00 -7.19 2.42
C ARG A 58 3.85 -6.07 1.85
N GLY A 59 5.07 -5.89 2.35
CA GLY A 59 6.02 -4.87 1.87
C GLY A 59 6.71 -5.24 0.56
N PHE A 60 6.55 -6.48 0.06
CA PHE A 60 7.17 -6.93 -1.19
C PHE A 60 6.32 -6.66 -2.45
N ILE A 61 5.08 -6.17 -2.28
CA ILE A 61 4.11 -6.10 -3.38
C ILE A 61 4.29 -4.83 -4.23
N ILE A 62 4.89 -3.78 -3.67
CA ILE A 62 5.07 -2.47 -4.32
C ILE A 62 6.54 -2.25 -4.64
#